data_AF-A0A7X5VM93-F1
#
_entry.id   AF-A0A7X5VM93-F1
#
_cell.length_a   1.000
_cell.length_b   1.000
_cell.length_c   1.000
_cell.angle_alpha   90.00
_cell.angle_beta   90.00
_cell.angle_gamma   90.00
#
_symmetry.space_group_name_H-M   'P 1'
#
loop_
_entity.id
_entity.type
_entity.pdbx_description
1 polymer ?
#
loop_
_entity_poly.entity_id
_entity_poly.type
_entity_poly.pdbx_seq_one_letter_code
_entity_poly.pdbx_strand_id
1 'polypeptide(L)' 'RRMLVFGMHVHIGIEDPELRVDVMNQARYFVPHFLALSTSSPFWHGRDTGLKSYRTIIMNDLPRAGLPPHFLSYTGFE' A
#
# COMPACT_ATOMS: atom_id res chain seq x y z
N ARG A 1 4.92 -21.42 1.45
CA ARG A 1 5.91 -20.48 2.06
C ARG A 1 6.06 -19.18 1.25
N ARG A 2 4.96 -18.60 0.72
CA ARG A 2 5.03 -17.45 -0.22
C ARG A 2 4.97 -16.07 0.44
N MET A 3 4.47 -15.94 1.67
CA MET A 3 4.20 -14.64 2.31
C MET A 3 5.06 -14.35 3.55
N LEU A 4 6.34 -14.70 3.56
CA LEU A 4 7.24 -14.22 4.61
C LEU A 4 7.85 -12.89 4.17
N VAL A 5 7.06 -11.83 4.28
CA VAL A 5 7.47 -10.45 3.99
C VAL A 5 7.11 -9.57 5.17
N PHE A 6 7.89 -8.52 5.38
CA PHE A 6 7.71 -7.57 6.48
C PHE A 6 7.33 -6.21 5.91
N GLY A 7 6.60 -5.40 6.68
CA GLY A 7 6.23 -4.06 6.28
C GLY A 7 5.96 -3.19 7.49
N MET A 8 6.02 -1.87 7.28
CA MET A 8 5.62 -0.87 8.25
C MET A 8 4.20 -0.43 7.93
N HIS A 9 3.31 -0.50 8.91
CA HIS A 9 1.93 -0.01 8.80
C HIS A 9 1.79 1.23 9.68
N VAL A 10 1.24 2.30 9.13
CA VAL A 10 0.98 3.56 9.84
C VAL A 10 -0.53 3.76 9.87
N HIS A 11 -1.07 3.95 11.07
CA HIS A 11 -2.50 4.15 11.29
C HIS A 11 -2.75 5.60 11.71
N ILE A 12 -3.69 6.28 11.06
CA ILE A 12 -4.05 7.67 11.32
C ILE A 12 -5.56 7.69 11.60
N GLY A 13 -5.94 8.15 12.79
CA GLY A 13 -7.34 8.34 13.17
C GLY A 13 -7.87 9.68 12.68
N ILE A 14 -9.02 9.65 12.02
CA ILE A 14 -9.77 10.84 11.58
C ILE A 14 -11.22 10.61 12.00
N GLU A 15 -11.78 11.53 12.76
CA GLU A 15 -13.11 11.37 13.37
C GLU A 15 -14.23 11.45 12.33
N ASP A 16 -14.17 12.45 11.44
CA ASP A 16 -15.17 12.66 10.39
C ASP A 16 -15.11 11.53 9.32
N PRO A 17 -16.19 10.75 9.13
CA PRO A 17 -16.26 9.70 8.13
C PRO A 17 -16.11 10.19 6.68
N GLU A 18 -16.63 11.36 6.34
CA GLU A 18 -16.54 11.89 4.97
C GLU A 18 -15.12 12.39 4.69
N LEU A 19 -14.51 13.08 5.66
CA LEU A 19 -13.12 13.50 5.57
C LEU A 19 -12.18 12.28 5.43
N ARG A 20 -12.48 11.16 6.10
CA ARG A 20 -11.70 9.92 5.93
C ARG A 20 -11.67 9.46 4.48
N VAL A 21 -12.80 9.46 3.78
CA VAL A 21 -12.87 9.05 2.37
C VAL A 21 -12.12 10.03 1.48
N ASP A 22 -12.28 11.34 1.68
CA ASP A 22 -11.57 12.35 0.90
C ASP A 22 -10.04 12.24 1.08
N VAL A 23 -9.56 12.13 2.32
CA VAL A 23 -8.13 11.95 2.61
C VAL A 23 -7.60 10.65 2.01
N MET A 24 -8.33 9.53 2.12
CA MET A 24 -7.93 8.26 1.51
C MET A 24 -7.89 8.35 -0.02
N ASN A 25 -8.79 9.13 -0.64
CA ASN A 25 -8.78 9.36 -2.07
C ASN A 25 -7.52 10.10 -2.52
N GLN A 26 -7.09 11.11 -1.76
CA GLN A 26 -5.88 11.89 -2.02
C GLN A 26 -4.60 11.11 -1.71
N ALA A 27 -4.61 10.26 -0.68
CA ALA A 27 -3.47 9.45 -0.27
C ALA A 27 -2.91 8.58 -1.42
N ARG A 28 -3.76 8.15 -2.36
CA ARG A 28 -3.36 7.40 -3.57
C ARG A 28 -2.27 8.11 -4.38
N TYR A 29 -2.29 9.44 -4.44
CA TYR A 29 -1.27 10.23 -5.14
C TYR A 29 0.12 10.10 -4.48
N PHE A 30 0.16 9.94 -3.15
CA PHE A 30 1.41 9.88 -2.39
C PHE A 30 2.00 8.47 -2.27
N VAL A 31 1.22 7.42 -2.58
CA VAL A 31 1.68 6.01 -2.54
C VAL A 31 3.03 5.78 -3.23
N PRO A 32 3.28 6.23 -4.49
CA PRO A 32 4.58 6.01 -5.14
C PRO A 32 5.74 6.70 -4.40
N HIS A 33 5.50 7.87 -3.80
CA HIS A 33 6.50 8.62 -3.03
C HIS A 33 6.87 7.87 -1.75
N PHE A 34 5.88 7.39 -1.00
CA PHE A 34 6.11 6.57 0.18
C PHE A 34 6.82 5.26 -0.17
N LEU A 35 6.45 4.62 -1.28
CA LEU A 35 7.13 3.42 -1.75
C LEU A 35 8.61 3.72 -2.05
N ALA A 36 8.91 4.78 -2.80
CA ALA A 36 10.28 5.17 -3.13
C ALA A 36 11.15 5.39 -1.88
N LEU A 37 10.62 6.14 -0.90
CA LEU A 37 11.32 6.44 0.36
C LEU A 37 11.49 5.21 1.27
N SER A 38 10.59 4.23 1.20
CA SER A 38 10.57 3.07 2.10
C SER A 38 11.14 1.79 1.47
N THR A 39 11.67 1.83 0.24
CA THR A 39 12.21 0.63 -0.40
C THR A 39 13.34 -0.01 0.41
N SER A 40 13.17 -1.28 0.78
CA SER A 40 14.12 -2.01 1.63
C SER A 40 14.17 -3.51 1.34
N SER A 41 13.69 -3.94 0.16
CA SER A 41 13.59 -5.38 -0.19
C SER A 41 14.16 -5.70 -1.57
N PRO A 42 15.45 -5.42 -1.84
CA PRO A 42 16.05 -5.72 -3.14
C PRO A 42 16.36 -7.21 -3.36
N PHE A 43 16.42 -8.01 -2.29
CA PHE A 43 16.75 -9.43 -2.35
C PHE A 43 15.55 -10.32 -2.06
N TRP A 44 15.50 -11.48 -2.70
CA TRP A 44 14.53 -12.55 -2.42
C TRP A 44 15.18 -13.92 -2.54
N HIS A 45 15.02 -14.77 -1.51
CA HIS A 45 15.70 -16.07 -1.42
C HIS A 45 17.21 -16.02 -1.75
N GLY A 46 17.89 -14.97 -1.26
CA GLY A 46 19.32 -14.77 -1.46
C GLY A 46 19.73 -14.27 -2.86
N ARG A 47 18.77 -13.95 -3.74
CA ARG A 47 19.03 -13.45 -5.10
C ARG A 47 18.71 -11.96 -5.17
N ASP A 48 19.58 -11.19 -5.83
CA ASP A 48 19.27 -9.82 -6.24
C ASP A 48 18.17 -9.86 -7.30
N THR A 49 17.09 -9.12 -7.05
CA THR A 49 15.90 -9.12 -7.89
C THR A 49 15.95 -8.03 -8.97
N GLY A 50 16.92 -7.11 -8.90
CA GLY A 50 16.99 -5.92 -9.75
C GLY A 50 15.97 -4.83 -9.40
N LEU A 51 15.07 -5.10 -8.44
CA LEU A 51 14.09 -4.13 -7.94
C LEU A 51 14.57 -3.54 -6.60
N LYS A 52 14.14 -2.33 -6.27
CA LYS A 52 14.36 -1.77 -4.91
C LYS A 52 13.36 -2.30 -3.89
N SER A 53 12.17 -2.71 -4.34
CA SER A 53 11.11 -3.31 -3.52
C SER A 53 10.49 -4.54 -4.19
N TYR A 54 11.07 -5.72 -3.94
CA TYR A 54 10.49 -6.99 -4.36
C TYR A 54 9.25 -7.36 -3.53
N ARG A 55 9.13 -6.83 -2.30
CA ARG A 55 7.93 -6.96 -1.46
C ARG A 55 6.66 -6.58 -2.22
N THR A 56 6.71 -5.52 -3.03
CA THR A 56 5.55 -5.03 -3.78
C THR A 56 5.08 -6.06 -4.82
N ILE A 57 6.00 -6.79 -5.45
CA ILE A 57 5.67 -7.87 -6.40
C ILE A 57 4.95 -9.01 -5.68
N ILE A 58 5.48 -9.46 -4.53
CA ILE A 58 4.86 -10.53 -3.74
C ILE A 58 3.45 -10.13 -3.30
N MET A 59 3.26 -8.89 -2.86
CA MET A 59 1.93 -8.42 -2.44
C MET A 59 0.94 -8.35 -3.60
N ASN A 60 1.40 -8.05 -4.83
CA ASN A 60 0.54 -7.93 -6.01
C ASN A 60 -0.10 -9.27 -6.43
N ASP A 61 0.42 -10.40 -5.96
CA ASP A 61 -0.20 -11.72 -6.17
C ASP A 61 -1.49 -11.92 -5.33
N LEU A 62 -1.81 -11.01 -4.41
CA LEU A 62 -3.01 -11.10 -3.58
C LEU A 62 -4.23 -10.49 -4.29
N PRO A 63 -5.40 -11.16 -4.29
CA PRO A 63 -6.59 -10.73 -5.04
C PRO A 63 -7.14 -9.34 -4.68
N ARG A 64 -6.78 -8.80 -3.50
CA ARG A 64 -7.22 -7.48 -3.01
C ARG A 64 -6.05 -6.55 -2.71
N ALA A 65 -4.85 -6.85 -3.20
CA ALA A 65 -3.73 -5.92 -3.10
C ALA A 65 -3.84 -4.83 -4.17
N GLY A 66 -3.13 -3.72 -3.92
CA GLY A 66 -3.07 -2.58 -4.82
C GLY A 66 -3.78 -1.35 -4.25
N LEU A 67 -4.06 -0.39 -5.13
CA LEU A 67 -4.74 0.84 -4.77
C LEU A 67 -6.24 0.58 -4.62
N PRO A 68 -6.89 1.06 -3.54
CA PRO A 68 -8.34 0.97 -3.42
C PRO A 68 -9.03 1.82 -4.49
N PRO A 69 -10.28 1.49 -4.88
CA PRO A 69 -11.04 2.28 -5.83
C PRO A 69 -11.32 3.69 -5.29
N HIS A 70 -11.74 4.59 -6.18
CA HIS A 70 -12.23 5.91 -5.78
C HIS A 70 -13.65 5.79 -5.22
N PHE A 71 -13.88 6.37 -4.04
CA PHE A 71 -15.21 6.44 -3.42
C PHE A 71 -15.68 7.89 -3.39
N LEU A 72 -16.98 8.11 -3.64
CA LEU A 72 -17.54 9.48 -3.69
C LEU A 72 -18.02 9.99 -2.33
N SER A 73 -18.25 9.09 -1.37
CA SER A 73 -18.72 9.41 -0.02
C SER A 73 -18.44 8.25 0.93
N TYR A 74 -18.63 8.47 2.23
CA TYR A 74 -18.58 7.41 3.23
C TYR A 74 -19.60 6.30 2.94
N THR A 75 -20.83 6.64 2.56
CA THR A 75 -21.86 5.64 2.19
C THR A 75 -21.47 4.79 0.96
N GLY A 76 -20.68 5.33 0.04
CA GLY A 76 -20.18 4.54 -1.09
C GLY A 76 -19.04 3.59 -0.72
N PHE A 77 -18.37 3.84 0.40
CA PHE A 77 -17.31 3.00 0.95
C PHE A 77 -17.86 1.87 1.84
N GLU A 78 -18.90 2.14 2.61
CA GLU A 78 -19.56 1.19 3.53
C GLU A 78 -20.39 0.12 2.80
#